data_AF-W0RME0-F1
#
_entry.id   AF-W0RME0-F1
#
_cell.length_a   1.000
_cell.length_b   1.000
_cell.length_c   1.000
_cell.angle_alpha   90.00
_cell.angle_beta   90.00
_cell.angle_gamma   90.00
#
_symmetry.space_group_name_H-M   'P 1'
#
loop_
_entity.id
_entity.type
_entity.pdbx_description
1 polymer ?
#
loop_
_entity_poly.entity_id
_entity_poly.type
_entity_poly.pdbx_seq_one_letter_code
_entity_poly.pdbx_strand_id
1 'polypeptide(L)'
;MKALALFAGAALAIVAVAGLVLTLVWPSPEAARAIRVSAIVAFVVQLFAFGIMRVARRSNPVAAWGLGMLLRFAVFVLYAFVFVKSLALVGGPALASLALFFFLSTLVEPLLLNV
;
A
#
# COMPACT_ATOMS: atom_id res chain seq x y z
N MET A 1 -10.51 -7.52 -15.50
CA MET A 1 -11.35 -6.41 -15.00
C MET A 1 -11.93 -6.73 -13.62
N LYS A 2 -12.77 -7.77 -13.46
CA LYS A 2 -13.42 -8.12 -12.17
C LYS A 2 -12.48 -8.20 -10.96
N ALA A 3 -11.41 -8.98 -11.04
CA ALA A 3 -10.47 -9.13 -9.93
C ALA A 3 -9.70 -7.85 -9.57
N LEU A 4 -9.37 -7.00 -10.57
CA LEU A 4 -8.75 -5.71 -10.32
C LEU A 4 -9.71 -4.77 -9.59
N ALA A 5 -10.99 -4.77 -9.98
CA ALA A 5 -12.03 -3.98 -9.30
C ALA A 5 -12.26 -4.48 -7.86
N LEU A 6 -12.29 -5.79 -7.63
CA LEU A 6 -12.38 -6.36 -6.29
C LEU A 6 -11.16 -6.00 -5.44
N PHE A 7 -9.96 -6.08 -6.02
CA PHE A 7 -8.75 -5.69 -5.32
C PHE A 7 -8.72 -4.20 -5.01
N ALA A 8 -9.17 -3.34 -5.94
CA ALA A 8 -9.31 -1.91 -5.70
C ALA A 8 -10.27 -1.63 -4.54
N GLY A 9 -11.43 -2.30 -4.49
CA GLY A 9 -12.37 -2.18 -3.38
C GLY A 9 -11.75 -2.62 -2.04
N ALA A 10 -11.04 -3.75 -2.02
CA ALA A 10 -10.38 -4.26 -0.83
C ALA A 10 -9.25 -3.34 -0.36
N ALA A 11 -8.40 -2.87 -1.27
CA ALA A 11 -7.31 -1.93 -0.97
C ALA A 11 -7.87 -0.62 -0.41
N LEU A 12 -8.95 -0.08 -1.00
CA LEU A 12 -9.60 1.12 -0.52
C LEU A 12 -10.16 0.93 0.91
N ALA A 13 -10.83 -0.20 1.15
CA ALA A 13 -11.34 -0.54 2.47
C ALA A 13 -10.21 -0.68 3.51
N ILE A 14 -9.09 -1.33 3.14
CA ILE A 14 -7.92 -1.48 4.00
C ILE A 14 -7.35 -0.11 4.38
N VAL A 15 -7.04 0.75 3.41
CA VAL A 15 -6.42 2.05 3.71
C VAL A 15 -7.36 2.96 4.48
N ALA A 16 -8.68 2.87 4.24
CA ALA A 16 -9.68 3.62 4.99
C ALA A 16 -9.79 3.15 6.45
N VAL A 17 -10.01 1.85 6.68
CA VAL A 17 -10.20 1.29 8.02
C VAL A 17 -8.92 1.37 8.84
N ALA A 18 -7.80 0.91 8.28
CA ALA A 18 -6.52 0.99 8.99
C ALA A 18 -6.08 2.45 9.19
N GLY A 19 -6.32 3.33 8.22
CA GLY A 19 -6.04 4.75 8.35
C GLY A 19 -6.81 5.39 9.49
N LEU A 20 -8.12 5.10 9.61
CA LEU A 20 -8.96 5.56 10.72
C LEU A 20 -8.42 5.08 12.07
N VAL A 21 -8.08 3.79 12.19
CA VAL A 21 -7.48 3.25 13.43
C VAL A 21 -6.18 3.97 13.77
N LEU A 22 -5.31 4.23 12.79
CA LEU A 22 -4.05 4.93 13.04
C LEU A 22 -4.24 6.39 13.46
N THR A 23 -5.33 7.06 13.07
CA THR A 23 -5.62 8.41 13.58
C THR A 23 -6.00 8.43 15.07
N LEU A 24 -6.45 7.30 15.62
CA LEU A 24 -6.66 7.15 17.06
C LEU A 24 -5.33 6.97 17.82
N VAL A 25 -4.34 6.35 17.17
CA VAL A 25 -2.99 6.14 17.73
C VAL A 25 -2.16 7.43 17.69
N TRP A 26 -2.29 8.22 16.63
CA TRP A 26 -1.65 9.53 16.48
C TRP A 26 -2.69 10.65 16.33
N PRO A 27 -3.25 11.14 17.44
CA PRO A 27 -4.31 12.15 17.41
C PRO A 27 -3.76 13.56 17.19
N SER A 28 -3.24 13.82 15.98
CA SER A 28 -2.84 15.18 15.55
C SER A 28 -3.19 15.44 14.07
N PRO A 29 -3.46 16.71 13.67
CA PRO A 29 -3.74 17.06 12.28
C PRO A 29 -2.59 16.71 11.32
N GLU A 30 -1.35 16.89 11.75
CA GLU A 30 -0.13 16.63 10.97
C GLU A 30 0.06 15.13 10.77
N ALA A 31 -0.18 14.32 11.80
CA ALA A 31 -0.17 12.87 11.72
C ALA A 31 -1.29 12.36 10.79
N ALA A 32 -2.50 12.92 10.90
CA ALA A 32 -3.61 12.57 10.02
C ALA A 32 -3.31 12.92 8.55
N ARG A 33 -2.63 14.06 8.29
CA ARG A 33 -2.14 14.40 6.94
C ARG A 33 -1.14 13.36 6.43
N ALA A 34 -0.17 12.97 7.24
CA ALA A 34 0.80 11.93 6.89
C ALA A 34 0.13 10.59 6.55
N ILE A 35 -0.80 10.13 7.38
CA ILE A 35 -1.57 8.90 7.16
C ILE A 35 -2.37 8.97 5.84
N ARG A 36 -3.04 10.10 5.54
CA ARG A 36 -3.78 10.28 4.29
C ARG A 36 -2.88 10.23 3.06
N VAL A 37 -1.72 10.88 3.12
CA VAL A 37 -0.74 10.84 2.01
C VAL A 37 -0.23 9.40 1.81
N SER A 38 0.11 8.70 2.89
CA SER A 38 0.51 7.30 2.84
C SER A 38 -0.59 6.40 2.26
N ALA A 39 -1.87 6.65 2.60
CA ALA A 39 -3.00 5.90 2.07
C ALA A 39 -3.13 6.04 0.54
N ILE A 40 -2.99 7.27 0.03
CA ILE A 40 -3.03 7.54 -1.42
C ILE A 40 -1.88 6.82 -2.13
N VAL A 41 -0.65 6.95 -1.62
CA VAL A 41 0.53 6.29 -2.17
C VAL A 41 0.34 4.76 -2.16
N ALA A 42 -0.08 4.22 -1.03
CA ALA A 42 -0.30 2.79 -0.86
C ALA A 42 -1.33 2.26 -1.86
N PHE A 43 -2.48 2.94 -1.98
CA PHE A 43 -3.56 2.55 -2.88
C PHE A 43 -3.07 2.49 -4.33
N VAL A 44 -2.43 3.55 -4.81
CA VAL A 44 -1.90 3.62 -6.19
C VAL A 44 -0.90 2.48 -6.44
N VAL A 45 0.08 2.33 -5.56
CA VAL A 45 1.17 1.36 -5.72
C VAL A 45 0.68 -0.07 -5.69
N GLN A 46 -0.27 -0.40 -4.82
CA GLN A 46 -0.84 -1.74 -4.74
C GLN A 46 -1.64 -2.09 -5.99
N LEU A 47 -2.39 -1.14 -6.58
CA LEU A 47 -3.10 -1.38 -7.84
C LEU A 47 -2.11 -1.71 -8.97
N PHE A 48 -1.01 -0.96 -9.07
CA PHE A 48 0.04 -1.25 -10.03
C PHE A 48 0.71 -2.61 -9.76
N ALA A 49 1.07 -2.88 -8.51
CA ALA A 49 1.67 -4.15 -8.11
C ALA A 49 0.75 -5.34 -8.44
N PHE A 50 -0.54 -5.25 -8.12
CA PHE A 50 -1.52 -6.28 -8.43
C PHE A 50 -1.69 -6.49 -9.94
N GLY A 51 -1.72 -5.41 -10.72
CA GLY A 51 -1.74 -5.47 -12.17
C GLY A 51 -0.54 -6.24 -12.74
N ILE A 52 0.67 -5.87 -12.31
CA ILE A 52 1.92 -6.54 -12.72
C ILE A 52 1.91 -8.02 -12.33
N MET A 53 1.57 -8.34 -11.08
CA MET A 53 1.50 -9.71 -10.60
C MET A 53 0.51 -10.55 -11.39
N ARG A 54 -0.66 -10.00 -11.76
CA ARG A 54 -1.66 -10.72 -12.54
C ARG A 54 -1.18 -11.08 -13.95
N VAL A 55 -0.35 -10.23 -14.56
CA VAL A 55 0.27 -10.52 -15.85
C VAL A 55 1.37 -11.57 -15.68
N ALA A 56 2.24 -11.39 -14.68
CA ALA A 56 3.42 -12.24 -14.46
C ALA A 56 3.10 -13.63 -13.85
N ARG A 57 1.98 -13.80 -13.15
CA ARG A 57 1.66 -15.09 -12.47
C ARG A 57 1.53 -16.28 -13.41
N ARG A 58 1.23 -16.05 -14.69
CA ARG A 58 1.05 -17.12 -15.68
C ARG A 58 2.33 -17.91 -15.95
N SER A 59 3.49 -17.29 -15.77
CA SER A 59 4.80 -17.94 -15.94
C SER A 59 5.35 -18.46 -14.62
N ASN A 60 5.38 -17.61 -13.57
CA ASN A 60 5.91 -17.98 -12.27
C ASN A 60 5.22 -17.16 -11.14
N PRO A 61 4.27 -17.77 -10.40
CA PRO A 61 3.55 -17.09 -9.31
C PRO A 61 4.45 -16.55 -8.19
N VAL A 62 5.51 -17.28 -7.85
CA VAL A 62 6.45 -16.89 -6.78
C VAL A 62 7.27 -15.67 -7.22
N ALA A 63 7.80 -15.69 -8.43
CA ALA A 63 8.53 -14.56 -8.98
C ALA A 63 7.64 -13.32 -9.15
N ALA A 64 6.39 -13.50 -9.58
CA ALA A 64 5.42 -12.42 -9.67
C ALA A 64 5.18 -11.75 -8.31
N TRP A 65 4.95 -12.55 -7.26
CA TRP A 65 4.78 -12.05 -5.90
C TRP A 65 6.03 -11.32 -5.39
N GLY A 66 7.22 -11.91 -5.64
CA GLY A 66 8.50 -11.28 -5.32
C GLY A 66 8.69 -9.94 -6.02
N LEU A 67 8.30 -9.80 -7.28
CA LEU A 67 8.34 -8.53 -8.02
C LEU A 67 7.43 -7.46 -7.40
N GLY A 68 6.22 -7.87 -6.98
CA GLY A 68 5.32 -6.98 -6.23
C GLY A 68 5.95 -6.50 -4.92
N MET A 69 6.63 -7.41 -4.20
CA MET A 69 7.31 -7.06 -2.94
C MET A 69 8.48 -6.09 -3.16
N LEU A 70 9.29 -6.32 -4.20
CA LEU A 70 10.37 -5.41 -4.58
C LEU A 70 9.85 -4.02 -4.92
N LEU A 71 8.76 -3.92 -5.67
CA LEU A 71 8.12 -2.63 -5.98
C LEU A 71 7.70 -1.90 -4.70
N ARG A 72 7.01 -2.59 -3.77
CA ARG A 72 6.58 -1.98 -2.50
C ARG A 72 7.76 -1.54 -1.65
N PHE A 73 8.80 -2.36 -1.57
CA PHE A 73 10.01 -2.02 -0.83
C PHE A 73 10.73 -0.81 -1.44
N ALA A 74 10.90 -0.78 -2.76
CA ALA A 74 11.49 0.35 -3.47
C ALA A 74 10.69 1.64 -3.23
N VAL A 75 9.36 1.56 -3.32
CA VAL A 75 8.48 2.71 -3.02
C VAL A 75 8.60 3.12 -1.55
N PHE A 76 8.64 2.19 -0.61
CA PHE A 76 8.80 2.49 0.81
C PHE A 76 10.12 3.23 1.08
N VAL A 77 11.22 2.76 0.50
CA VAL A 77 12.54 3.41 0.59
C VAL A 77 12.50 4.81 0.00
N LEU A 78 11.98 4.97 -1.24
CA LEU A 78 11.83 6.29 -1.87
C LEU A 78 10.96 7.22 -1.03
N TYR A 79 9.85 6.69 -0.49
CA TYR A 79 8.96 7.44 0.37
C TYR A 79 9.67 7.94 1.63
N ALA A 80 10.44 7.07 2.29
CA ALA A 80 11.16 7.40 3.51
C ALA A 80 12.26 8.46 3.30
N PHE A 81 13.09 8.29 2.28
CA PHE A 81 14.25 9.16 2.09
C PHE A 81 13.96 10.43 1.30
N VAL A 82 12.95 10.41 0.42
CA VAL A 82 12.65 11.53 -0.47
C VAL A 82 11.36 12.23 -0.06
N PHE A 83 10.25 11.51 0.00
CA PHE A 83 8.92 12.12 0.10
C PHE A 83 8.54 12.60 1.50
N VAL A 84 8.94 11.88 2.56
CA VAL A 84 8.65 12.32 3.94
C VAL A 84 9.22 13.72 4.20
N LYS A 85 10.48 13.95 3.81
CA LYS A 85 11.13 15.25 3.96
C LYS A 85 10.57 16.30 3.00
N SER A 86 10.42 15.97 1.72
CA SER A 86 9.98 16.94 0.70
C SER A 86 8.54 17.43 0.90
N LEU A 87 7.67 16.59 1.48
CA LEU A 87 6.28 16.92 1.75
C LEU A 87 6.03 17.42 3.18
N ALA A 88 7.09 17.55 3.99
CA ALA A 88 7.04 17.90 5.42
C ALA A 88 6.05 17.03 6.19
N LEU A 89 6.20 15.70 6.08
CA LEU A 89 5.35 14.74 6.78
C LEU A 89 5.97 14.34 8.12
N VAL A 90 5.12 14.06 9.11
CA VAL A 90 5.57 13.47 10.37
C VAL A 90 6.02 12.03 10.10
N GLY A 91 7.31 11.77 10.31
CA GLY A 91 7.95 10.52 9.87
C GLY A 91 7.34 9.26 10.47
N GLY A 92 7.10 9.23 11.79
CA GLY A 92 6.51 8.06 12.46
C GLY A 92 5.17 7.63 11.86
N PRO A 93 4.14 8.49 11.86
CA PRO A 93 2.85 8.20 11.23
C PRO A 93 2.96 7.89 9.73
N ALA A 94 3.81 8.61 8.97
CA ALA A 94 3.95 8.41 7.53
C ALA A 94 4.48 7.01 7.19
N LEU A 95 5.59 6.60 7.83
CA LEU A 95 6.24 5.32 7.57
C LEU A 95 5.44 4.14 8.13
N ALA A 96 4.94 4.25 9.36
CA ALA A 96 4.17 3.18 9.98
C ALA A 96 2.88 2.90 9.21
N SER A 97 2.15 3.94 8.78
CA SER A 97 0.94 3.76 7.99
C SER A 97 1.22 3.16 6.62
N LEU A 98 2.25 3.64 5.90
CA LEU A 98 2.58 3.10 4.58
C LEU A 98 2.98 1.62 4.66
N ALA A 99 3.80 1.26 5.64
CA ALA A 99 4.19 -0.13 5.89
C ALA A 99 2.98 -1.01 6.20
N LEU A 100 2.09 -0.54 7.09
CA LEU A 100 0.87 -1.26 7.46
C LEU A 100 -0.04 -1.48 6.26
N PHE A 101 -0.28 -0.44 5.46
CA PHE A 101 -1.14 -0.53 4.28
C PHE A 101 -0.60 -1.51 3.25
N PHE A 102 0.71 -1.48 2.97
CA PHE A 102 1.33 -2.46 2.09
C PHE A 102 1.20 -3.88 2.63
N PHE A 103 1.50 -4.08 3.91
CA PHE A 103 1.41 -5.39 4.54
C PHE A 103 -0.01 -5.97 4.44
N LEU A 104 -1.02 -5.24 4.92
CA LEU A 104 -2.41 -5.71 4.94
C LEU A 104 -2.92 -6.03 3.52
N SER A 105 -2.53 -5.23 2.53
CA SER A 105 -2.99 -5.44 1.16
C SER A 105 -2.31 -6.63 0.52
N THR A 106 -1.04 -6.89 0.85
CA THR A 106 -0.33 -8.11 0.45
C THR A 106 -0.98 -9.38 1.00
N LEU A 107 -1.61 -9.34 2.17
CA LEU A 107 -2.36 -10.49 2.70
C LEU A 107 -3.60 -10.83 1.86
N VAL A 108 -4.22 -9.83 1.23
CA VAL A 108 -5.44 -10.03 0.41
C VAL A 108 -5.10 -10.44 -1.02
N GLU A 109 -3.90 -10.13 -1.51
CA GLU A 109 -3.48 -10.41 -2.89
C GLU A 109 -3.67 -11.88 -3.33
N PRO A 110 -3.20 -12.90 -2.58
CA PRO A 110 -3.36 -14.30 -2.98
C PRO A 110 -4.81 -14.73 -3.17
N LEU A 111 -5.73 -14.17 -2.36
CA LEU A 111 -7.15 -14.48 -2.40
C LEU A 111 -7.81 -13.98 -3.70
N LEU A 112 -7.34 -12.85 -4.22
CA LEU A 112 -7.93 -12.19 -5.38
C LEU A 112 -7.18 -12.44 -6.69
N LEU A 113 -5.92 -12.90 -6.61
CA LEU A 113 -5.14 -13.24 -7.79
C LEU A 113 -5.77 -14.37 -8.60
N ASN A 114 -6.49 -15.30 -7.98
CA ASN A 114 -7.13 -16.46 -8.62
C ASN A 114 -8.55 -16.21 -9.15
N VAL A 115 -9.10 -15.01 -8.94
CA VAL A 115 -10.40 -14.56 -9.45
C VAL A 115 -10.27 -13.99 -10.88
#